data_AF-A0A8I1T0C9-F1
#
_entry.id   AF-A0A8I1T0C9-F1
#
_cell.length_a   1.000
_cell.length_b   1.000
_cell.length_c   1.000
_cell.angle_alpha   90.00
_cell.angle_beta   90.00
_cell.angle_gamma   90.00
#
_symmetry.space_group_name_H-M   'P 1'
#
loop_
_entity.id
_entity.type
_entity.pdbx_description
1 polymer ?
#
loop_
_entity_poly.entity_id
_entity_poly.type
_entity_poly.pdbx_seq_one_letter_code
_entity_poly.pdbx_strand_id
1 'polypeptide(L)'
;MNPFWTVSLFWIAAAVCVVVALAFVLPPLLRVRDGAGKAARRDVNIAVYRDQMKEMEADRTHGLLSDAQYQNARLELETRLADDALTAEEPPESVSSGSRKLGYALGAVLPAAAFALYYWLGSPASLLAIADAQPGTAASAMAGAASGHDFMALIRKVEEKTRANPDDGEAWSMLARSYAAMEQWPQALQAYERAARLLPQDASVLSGYAEALAIANRFVLAGRPMELVQQALEIDPDDLKALEMAGFNALQEGDFSRASEHLKRMHGLLPPDSPAAQSVLAALTEAERLARPGVSGLASPPSVDDRPASVAVGATIRGSVDVASALKSGLAGTDVLFIFARAAPGGPPVAAIRAGAGRLPLKFELDDRAAMNPGNALSQHRQVTLVARLSRSGNPTAQPGDLEGSAANVAVGASDVKILIDRRLP
;
A
#
# COMPACT_ATOMS: atom_id res chain seq x y z
N MET A 1 18.24 26.05 1.99
CA MET A 1 17.17 27.02 2.36
C MET A 1 17.11 27.10 3.89
N ASN A 2 16.84 28.26 4.48
CA ASN A 2 16.61 28.37 5.93
C ASN A 2 15.49 27.38 6.35
N PRO A 3 15.66 26.59 7.43
CA PRO A 3 14.67 25.60 7.85
C PRO A 3 13.32 26.23 8.22
N PHE A 4 13.34 27.49 8.67
CA PHE A 4 12.12 28.30 8.84
C PHE A 4 11.32 28.48 7.53
N TRP A 5 12.00 28.60 6.39
CA TRP A 5 11.35 28.79 5.09
C TRP A 5 10.74 27.49 4.55
N THR A 6 11.32 26.32 4.82
CA THR A 6 10.76 25.04 4.35
C THR A 6 9.49 24.67 5.11
N VAL A 7 9.46 24.89 6.42
CA VAL A 7 8.27 24.71 7.24
C VAL A 7 7.18 25.72 6.85
N SER A 8 7.56 26.99 6.66
CA SER A 8 6.60 28.02 6.22
C SER A 8 6.05 27.72 4.81
N LEU A 9 6.89 27.24 3.89
CA LEU A 9 6.48 26.90 2.52
C LEU A 9 5.52 25.72 2.49
N PHE A 10 5.72 24.71 3.35
CA PHE A 10 4.79 23.58 3.48
C PHE A 10 3.41 24.05 3.94
N TRP A 11 3.32 24.88 4.98
CA TRP A 11 2.04 25.42 5.46
C TRP A 11 1.37 26.32 4.43
N ILE A 12 2.14 27.12 3.68
CA ILE A 12 1.63 27.93 2.58
C ILE A 12 1.07 27.04 1.46
N ALA A 13 1.79 26.00 1.04
CA ALA A 13 1.34 25.07 0.02
C ALA A 13 0.06 24.32 0.44
N ALA A 14 0.01 23.86 1.70
CA ALA A 14 -1.17 23.22 2.27
C ALA A 14 -2.39 24.17 2.29
N ALA A 15 -2.18 25.43 2.70
CA ALA A 15 -3.23 26.45 2.67
C ALA A 15 -3.73 26.73 1.25
N VAL A 16 -2.83 26.80 0.27
CA VAL A 16 -3.18 26.97 -1.15
C VAL A 16 -4.03 25.79 -1.64
N CYS A 17 -3.65 24.55 -1.33
CA CYS A 17 -4.44 23.37 -1.70
C CYS A 17 -5.85 23.40 -1.11
N VAL A 18 -6.00 23.81 0.15
CA VAL A 18 -7.32 23.97 0.80
C VAL A 18 -8.15 25.05 0.11
N VAL A 19 -7.55 26.19 -0.22
CA VAL A 19 -8.23 27.29 -0.93
C VAL A 19 -8.69 26.83 -2.32
N VAL A 20 -7.85 26.10 -3.06
CA VAL A 20 -8.20 25.56 -4.37
C VAL A 20 -9.36 24.56 -4.24
N ALA A 21 -9.31 23.63 -3.29
CA ALA A 21 -10.39 22.67 -3.06
C ALA A 21 -11.72 23.37 -2.72
N LEU A 22 -11.69 24.37 -1.84
CA LEU A 22 -12.87 25.17 -1.48
C LEU A 22 -13.41 25.96 -2.68
N ALA A 23 -12.54 26.46 -3.57
CA ALA A 23 -12.94 27.18 -4.78
C ALA A 23 -13.67 26.28 -5.80
N PHE A 24 -13.48 24.96 -5.79
CA PHE A 24 -14.26 24.03 -6.62
C PHE A 24 -15.59 23.62 -5.95
N VAL A 25 -15.61 23.49 -4.63
CA VAL A 25 -16.76 22.96 -3.89
C VAL A 25 -17.80 24.05 -3.56
N LEU A 26 -17.38 25.24 -3.17
CA LEU A 26 -18.29 26.31 -2.72
C LEU A 26 -19.13 26.93 -3.84
N PRO A 27 -18.61 27.26 -5.05
CA PRO A 27 -19.42 27.89 -6.09
C PRO A 27 -20.66 27.09 -6.55
N PRO A 28 -20.60 25.76 -6.78
CA PRO A 28 -21.80 25.00 -7.14
C PRO A 28 -22.78 24.83 -5.97
N LEU A 29 -22.31 24.85 -4.71
CA LEU A 29 -23.15 24.72 -3.51
C LEU A 29 -23.80 26.05 -3.08
N LEU A 30 -23.20 27.18 -3.42
CA LEU A 30 -23.70 28.51 -3.05
C LEU A 30 -24.50 29.20 -4.17
N ARG A 31 -24.40 28.72 -5.42
CA ARG A 31 -25.20 29.24 -6.54
C ARG A 31 -26.67 28.89 -6.34
N VAL A 32 -27.49 29.92 -6.11
CA VAL A 32 -28.94 29.81 -6.20
C VAL A 32 -29.29 29.55 -7.67
N ARG A 33 -30.04 28.48 -7.91
CA ARG A 33 -30.58 28.20 -9.24
C ARG A 33 -31.86 29.04 -9.41
N ASP A 34 -31.68 30.34 -9.58
CA ASP A 34 -32.80 31.26 -9.82
C ASP A 34 -33.31 31.07 -11.25
N GLY A 35 -34.58 30.66 -11.40
CA GLY A 35 -35.55 31.00 -12.45
C GLY A 35 -35.24 30.80 -13.95
N ALA A 36 -33.97 30.76 -14.37
CA ALA A 36 -33.54 30.78 -15.77
C ALA A 36 -33.99 29.54 -16.55
N GLY A 37 -34.23 28.42 -15.86
CA GLY A 37 -34.76 27.21 -16.48
C GLY A 37 -36.21 27.33 -16.96
N LYS A 38 -37.02 28.23 -16.39
CA LYS A 38 -38.44 28.41 -16.77
C LYS A 38 -38.60 29.35 -17.98
N ALA A 39 -37.82 30.43 -18.02
CA ALA A 39 -37.80 31.34 -19.18
C ALA A 39 -37.20 30.66 -20.42
N ALA A 40 -36.06 29.97 -20.26
CA ALA A 40 -35.40 29.30 -21.37
C ALA A 40 -36.23 28.15 -22.00
N ARG A 41 -37.07 27.45 -21.22
CA ARG A 41 -37.95 26.40 -21.76
C ARG A 41 -39.12 26.96 -22.57
N ARG A 42 -39.73 28.05 -22.10
CA ARG A 42 -40.78 28.76 -22.85
C ARG A 42 -40.23 29.33 -24.16
N ASP A 43 -39.04 29.91 -24.13
CA ASP A 43 -38.39 30.46 -25.34
C ASP A 43 -38.04 29.38 -26.36
N VAL A 44 -37.61 28.19 -25.90
CA VAL A 44 -37.33 27.03 -26.75
C VAL A 44 -38.61 26.47 -27.37
N ASN A 45 -39.69 26.31 -26.61
CA ASN A 45 -40.96 25.80 -27.15
C ASN A 45 -41.52 26.75 -28.22
N ILE A 46 -41.52 28.06 -27.97
CA ILE A 46 -41.97 29.07 -28.96
C ILE A 46 -41.14 29.03 -30.25
N ALA A 47 -39.83 28.76 -30.15
CA ALA A 47 -38.97 28.65 -31.33
C ALA A 47 -39.34 27.45 -32.21
N VAL A 48 -39.66 26.30 -31.62
CA VAL A 48 -40.07 25.09 -32.34
C VAL A 48 -41.38 25.33 -33.11
N TYR A 49 -42.38 25.96 -32.50
CA TYR A 49 -43.64 26.30 -33.18
C TYR A 49 -43.43 27.26 -34.36
N ARG A 50 -42.52 28.22 -34.22
CA ARG A 50 -42.19 29.16 -35.30
C ARG A 50 -41.55 28.46 -36.50
N ASP A 51 -40.70 27.47 -36.26
CA ASP A 51 -40.05 26.72 -37.34
C ASP A 51 -41.04 25.80 -38.05
N GLN A 52 -41.95 25.14 -37.32
CA GLN A 52 -43.02 24.34 -37.92
C GLN A 52 -43.96 25.17 -38.80
N MET A 53 -44.28 26.41 -38.40
CA MET A 53 -45.06 27.33 -39.24
C MET A 53 -44.36 27.66 -40.57
N LYS A 54 -43.04 27.91 -40.53
CA LYS A 54 -42.26 28.20 -41.75
C LYS A 54 -42.18 26.99 -42.68
N GLU A 55 -42.02 25.80 -42.12
CA GLU A 55 -41.97 24.55 -42.89
C GLU A 55 -43.32 24.30 -43.60
N MET A 56 -44.44 24.48 -42.89
CA MET A 56 -45.77 24.35 -43.49
C MET A 56 -46.06 25.41 -44.58
N GLU A 57 -45.55 26.63 -44.42
CA GLU A 57 -45.62 27.64 -45.48
C GLU A 57 -44.78 27.25 -46.70
N ALA A 58 -43.59 26.70 -46.50
CA ALA A 58 -42.75 26.19 -47.57
C ALA A 58 -43.44 25.04 -48.34
N ASP A 59 -44.03 24.08 -47.62
CA ASP A 59 -44.76 22.95 -48.22
C ASP A 59 -45.99 23.40 -49.01
N ARG A 60 -46.67 24.45 -48.54
CA ARG A 60 -47.75 25.10 -49.30
C ARG A 60 -47.22 25.71 -50.60
N THR A 61 -46.10 26.43 -50.55
CA THR A 61 -45.51 27.05 -51.75
C THR A 61 -44.98 26.04 -52.76
N HIS A 62 -44.51 24.88 -52.29
CA HIS A 62 -44.08 23.77 -53.15
C HIS A 62 -45.23 22.87 -53.63
N GLY A 63 -46.48 23.20 -53.29
CA GLY A 63 -47.68 22.45 -53.71
C GLY A 63 -47.84 21.08 -53.03
N LEU A 64 -47.08 20.82 -51.97
CA LEU A 64 -47.18 19.59 -51.16
C LEU A 64 -48.37 19.65 -50.21
N LEU A 65 -48.79 20.86 -49.82
CA LEU A 65 -49.93 21.11 -48.94
C LEU A 65 -50.98 21.98 -49.65
N SER A 66 -52.25 21.55 -49.66
CA SER A 66 -53.34 22.38 -50.17
C SER A 66 -53.70 23.52 -49.20
N ASP A 67 -54.30 24.59 -49.70
CA ASP A 67 -54.72 25.74 -48.87
C ASP A 67 -55.64 25.34 -47.72
N ALA A 68 -56.56 24.40 -47.96
CA ALA A 68 -57.46 23.89 -46.92
C ALA A 68 -56.72 23.09 -45.84
N GLN A 69 -55.74 22.27 -46.23
CA GLN A 69 -54.92 21.51 -45.29
C GLN A 69 -54.00 22.44 -44.47
N TYR A 70 -53.45 23.48 -45.09
CA TYR A 70 -52.65 24.49 -44.40
C TYR A 70 -53.44 25.20 -43.30
N GLN A 71 -54.66 25.65 -43.60
CA GLN A 71 -55.48 26.37 -42.60
C GLN A 71 -55.88 25.46 -41.43
N ASN A 72 -56.22 24.20 -41.69
CA ASN A 72 -56.57 23.24 -40.63
C ASN A 72 -55.37 22.93 -39.73
N ALA A 73 -54.21 22.64 -40.33
CA ALA A 73 -53.00 22.32 -39.58
C ALA A 73 -52.49 23.54 -38.78
N ARG A 74 -52.64 24.76 -39.34
CA ARG A 74 -52.32 26.01 -38.63
C ARG A 74 -53.21 26.21 -37.40
N LEU A 75 -54.53 26.00 -37.52
CA LEU A 75 -55.46 26.12 -36.40
C LEU A 75 -55.17 25.10 -35.29
N GLU A 76 -54.81 23.87 -35.66
CA GLU A 76 -54.41 22.84 -34.69
C GLU A 76 -53.12 23.24 -33.95
N LEU A 77 -52.15 23.80 -34.67
CA LEU A 77 -50.89 24.26 -34.08
C LEU A 77 -51.09 25.46 -33.15
N GLU A 78 -51.91 26.43 -33.54
CA GLU A 78 -52.29 27.58 -32.69
C GLU A 78 -53.03 27.13 -31.43
N THR A 79 -53.91 26.13 -31.55
CA THR A 79 -54.63 25.56 -30.40
C THR A 79 -53.69 24.86 -29.43
N ARG A 80 -52.74 24.05 -29.94
CA ARG A 80 -51.71 23.39 -29.11
C ARG A 80 -50.79 24.39 -28.42
N LEU A 81 -50.36 25.44 -29.12
CA LEU A 81 -49.54 26.50 -28.53
C LEU A 81 -50.31 27.24 -27.41
N ALA A 82 -51.60 27.50 -27.61
CA ALA A 82 -52.44 28.10 -26.58
C ALA A 82 -52.60 27.18 -25.37
N ASP A 83 -52.79 25.87 -25.59
CA ASP A 83 -52.94 24.89 -24.51
C ASP A 83 -51.63 24.73 -23.71
N ASP A 84 -50.48 24.68 -24.39
CA ASP A 84 -49.13 24.67 -23.78
C ASP A 84 -48.79 25.97 -23.04
N ALA A 85 -49.34 27.11 -23.48
CA ALA A 85 -49.17 28.40 -22.81
C ALA A 85 -50.09 28.55 -21.58
N LEU A 86 -51.26 27.91 -21.60
CA LEU A 86 -52.28 27.95 -20.56
C LEU A 86 -52.13 26.85 -19.51
N THR A 87 -51.49 25.73 -19.85
CA THR A 87 -51.06 24.74 -18.86
C THR A 87 -50.01 25.37 -17.97
N ALA A 88 -50.42 25.72 -16.76
CA ALA A 88 -49.48 25.94 -15.67
C ALA A 88 -48.78 24.61 -15.40
N GLU A 89 -47.61 24.40 -16.01
CA GLU A 89 -46.73 23.28 -15.65
C GLU A 89 -46.62 23.23 -14.12
N GLU A 90 -47.15 22.16 -13.53
CA GLU A 90 -47.04 21.92 -12.09
C GLU A 90 -45.58 22.08 -11.69
N PRO A 91 -45.28 22.84 -10.62
CA PRO A 91 -43.91 23.04 -10.21
C PRO A 91 -43.30 21.65 -9.93
N PRO A 92 -42.13 21.32 -10.51
CA PRO A 92 -41.45 20.09 -10.11
C PRO A 92 -41.23 20.16 -8.60
N GLU A 93 -41.47 19.05 -7.91
CA GLU A 93 -41.19 18.92 -6.48
C GLU A 93 -39.86 19.59 -6.18
N SER A 94 -39.88 20.55 -5.24
CA SER A 94 -38.71 21.29 -4.85
C SER A 94 -37.69 20.33 -4.26
N VAL A 95 -36.78 19.80 -5.07
CA VAL A 95 -35.57 19.16 -4.58
C VAL A 95 -34.84 20.26 -3.82
N SER A 96 -34.84 20.14 -2.49
CA SER A 96 -34.35 21.17 -1.58
C SER A 96 -33.04 21.74 -2.11
N SER A 97 -32.99 23.05 -2.34
CA SER A 97 -31.73 23.71 -2.68
C SER A 97 -30.71 23.30 -1.62
N GLY A 98 -29.51 22.90 -2.07
CA GLY A 98 -28.40 22.62 -1.16
C GLY A 98 -28.29 23.79 -0.19
N SER A 99 -28.70 23.55 1.05
CA SER A 99 -28.79 24.58 2.08
C SER A 99 -27.42 25.25 2.15
N ARG A 100 -27.36 26.58 2.01
CA ARG A 100 -26.09 27.32 2.14
C ARG A 100 -25.36 26.94 3.46
N LYS A 101 -26.11 26.49 4.48
CA LYS A 101 -25.59 25.94 5.74
C LYS A 101 -24.73 24.69 5.54
N LEU A 102 -25.07 23.81 4.59
CA LEU A 102 -24.25 22.65 4.21
C LEU A 102 -22.94 23.10 3.54
N GLY A 103 -22.99 24.13 2.69
CA GLY A 103 -21.79 24.73 2.08
C GLY A 103 -20.84 25.33 3.13
N TYR A 104 -21.37 26.07 4.11
CA TYR A 104 -20.57 26.58 5.23
C TYR A 104 -20.07 25.47 6.15
N ALA A 105 -20.89 24.45 6.43
CA ALA A 105 -20.49 23.30 7.24
C ALA A 105 -19.34 22.52 6.59
N LEU A 106 -19.43 22.19 5.29
CA LEU A 106 -18.33 21.55 4.57
C LEU A 106 -17.08 22.46 4.53
N GLY A 107 -17.27 23.77 4.35
CA GLY A 107 -16.16 24.73 4.31
C GLY A 107 -15.34 24.79 5.60
N ALA A 108 -15.95 24.53 6.76
CA ALA A 108 -15.27 24.49 8.05
C ALA A 108 -14.79 23.08 8.42
N VAL A 109 -15.59 22.04 8.15
CA VAL A 109 -15.31 20.67 8.57
C VAL A 109 -14.17 20.05 7.75
N LEU A 110 -14.09 20.30 6.44
CA LEU A 110 -13.03 19.70 5.61
C LEU A 110 -11.62 20.13 6.05
N PRO A 111 -11.33 21.43 6.22
CA PRO A 111 -10.02 21.86 6.71
C PRO A 111 -9.72 21.32 8.10
N ALA A 112 -10.69 21.36 9.03
CA ALA A 112 -10.51 20.85 10.38
C ALA A 112 -10.21 19.34 10.40
N ALA A 113 -10.93 18.56 9.60
CA ALA A 113 -10.69 17.12 9.46
C ALA A 113 -9.32 16.82 8.82
N ALA A 114 -8.91 17.59 7.80
CA ALA A 114 -7.59 17.46 7.20
C ALA A 114 -6.45 17.75 8.19
N PHE A 115 -6.60 18.81 8.99
CA PHE A 115 -5.68 19.12 10.08
C PHE A 115 -5.64 18.01 11.14
N ALA A 116 -6.80 17.51 11.57
CA ALA A 116 -6.88 16.42 12.55
C ALA A 116 -6.24 15.12 12.03
N LEU A 117 -6.47 14.76 10.76
CA LEU A 117 -5.86 13.59 10.13
C LEU A 117 -4.34 13.74 10.04
N TYR A 118 -3.85 14.94 9.70
CA TYR A 118 -2.41 15.21 9.66
C TYR A 118 -1.76 15.06 11.03
N TYR A 119 -2.43 15.49 12.11
CA TYR A 119 -1.93 15.30 13.46
C TYR A 119 -2.01 13.85 13.94
N TRP A 120 -2.95 13.05 13.44
CA TRP A 120 -3.14 11.66 13.86
C TRP A 120 -2.26 10.67 13.08
N LEU A 121 -2.12 10.87 11.77
CA LEU A 121 -1.40 9.95 10.87
C LEU A 121 -0.01 10.48 10.47
N GLY A 122 0.19 11.79 10.54
CA GLY A 122 1.45 12.45 10.22
C GLY A 122 2.37 12.62 11.43
N SER A 123 3.56 13.14 11.18
CA SER A 123 4.58 13.41 12.20
C SER A 123 4.82 14.92 12.35
N PRO A 124 3.93 15.69 13.01
CA PRO A 124 4.10 17.14 13.17
C PRO A 124 5.40 17.49 13.89
N ALA A 125 5.89 16.60 14.77
CA ALA A 125 7.15 16.73 15.47
C ALA A 125 8.39 16.69 14.55
N SER A 126 8.32 16.04 13.38
CA SER A 126 9.47 16.00 12.46
C SER A 126 9.68 17.35 11.77
N LEU A 127 8.61 18.11 11.51
CA LEU A 127 8.73 19.49 10.98
C LEU A 127 9.34 20.45 12.00
N LEU A 128 9.02 20.29 13.28
CA LEU A 128 9.65 21.03 14.38
C LEU A 128 11.11 20.60 14.58
N ALA A 129 11.41 19.31 14.51
CA ALA A 129 12.78 18.81 14.58
C ALA A 129 13.67 19.31 13.42
N ILE A 130 13.10 19.50 12.22
CA ILE A 130 13.80 20.13 11.09
C ILE A 130 14.00 21.64 11.32
N ALA A 131 13.08 22.31 12.01
CA ALA A 131 13.18 23.72 12.37
C ALA A 131 14.23 23.98 13.47
N ASP A 132 14.34 23.07 14.44
CA ASP A 132 15.23 23.15 15.60
C ASP A 132 16.62 22.49 15.37
N ALA A 133 16.81 21.82 14.23
CA ALA A 133 18.09 21.20 13.88
C ALA A 133 19.18 22.28 13.69
N GLN A 134 20.16 22.29 14.60
CA GLN A 134 21.36 23.12 14.45
C GLN A 134 22.13 22.73 13.18
N PRO A 135 22.54 23.68 12.32
CA PRO A 135 23.30 23.41 11.12
C PRO A 135 24.75 23.07 11.49
N GLY A 136 25.06 21.77 11.66
CA GLY A 136 26.43 21.38 12.03
C GLY A 136 26.82 19.89 11.99
N THR A 137 25.90 18.95 11.84
CA THR A 137 26.26 17.52 11.75
C THR A 137 26.32 17.03 10.29
N ALA A 138 27.27 16.16 9.96
CA ALA A 138 27.39 15.57 8.61
C ALA A 138 26.10 14.82 8.17
N ALA A 139 25.29 14.36 9.13
CA ALA A 139 23.95 13.83 8.89
C ALA A 139 22.96 14.89 8.36
N SER A 140 23.09 16.15 8.79
CA SER A 140 22.29 17.29 8.31
C SER A 140 22.62 17.67 6.86
N ALA A 141 23.88 17.46 6.42
CA ALA A 141 24.27 17.68 5.02
C ALA A 141 23.60 16.69 4.05
N MET A 142 23.35 15.44 4.48
CA MET A 142 22.60 14.47 3.68
C MET A 142 21.09 14.63 3.80
N ALA A 143 20.56 15.03 4.97
CA ALA A 143 19.13 15.26 5.16
C ALA A 143 18.60 16.56 4.51
N GLY A 144 19.47 17.54 4.24
CA GLY A 144 19.13 18.81 3.58
C GLY A 144 19.08 18.77 2.05
N ALA A 145 19.48 17.65 1.42
CA ALA A 145 19.47 17.48 -0.03
C ALA A 145 18.08 17.04 -0.53
N ALA A 146 17.06 17.88 -0.31
CA ALA A 146 15.69 17.65 -0.77
C ALA A 146 15.49 17.79 -2.30
N SER A 147 16.58 17.92 -3.06
CA SER A 147 16.58 17.86 -4.51
C SER A 147 17.64 16.85 -4.93
N GLY A 148 17.28 15.76 -5.63
CA GLY A 148 18.26 14.78 -6.14
C GLY A 148 19.39 15.40 -6.99
N HIS A 149 19.18 16.61 -7.53
CA HIS A 149 20.19 17.40 -8.23
C HIS A 149 21.32 17.90 -7.31
N ASP A 150 20.99 18.32 -6.07
CA ASP A 150 21.97 18.83 -5.11
C ASP A 150 22.82 17.70 -4.53
N PHE A 151 22.23 16.51 -4.37
CA PHE A 151 22.95 15.32 -3.91
C PHE A 151 24.00 14.85 -4.94
N MET A 152 23.65 14.84 -6.22
CA MET A 152 24.61 14.51 -7.29
C MET A 152 25.72 15.56 -7.44
N ALA A 153 25.44 16.83 -7.15
CA ALA A 153 26.48 17.86 -7.10
C ALA A 153 27.44 17.65 -5.91
N LEU A 154 26.92 17.24 -4.75
CA LEU A 154 27.73 16.89 -3.58
C LEU A 154 28.66 15.72 -3.88
N ILE A 155 28.15 14.64 -4.50
CA ILE A 155 28.96 13.47 -4.86
C ILE A 155 30.09 13.84 -5.81
N ARG A 156 29.83 14.62 -6.87
CA ARG A 156 30.88 15.09 -7.78
C ARG A 156 31.99 15.85 -7.04
N LYS A 157 31.62 16.67 -6.07
CA LYS A 157 32.60 17.39 -5.23
C LYS A 157 33.43 16.44 -4.37
N VAL A 158 32.82 15.38 -3.82
CA VAL A 158 33.55 14.35 -3.07
C VAL A 158 34.43 13.49 -3.98
N GLU A 159 33.99 13.16 -5.19
CA GLU A 159 34.78 12.49 -6.22
C GLU A 159 35.99 13.32 -6.66
N GLU A 160 35.84 14.64 -6.82
CA GLU A 160 36.94 15.55 -7.12
C GLU A 160 37.95 15.59 -5.97
N LYS A 161 37.46 15.64 -4.72
CA LYS A 161 38.31 15.63 -3.53
C LYS A 161 39.10 14.32 -3.41
N THR A 162 38.48 13.17 -3.63
CA THR A 162 39.14 11.86 -3.61
C THR A 162 40.12 11.69 -4.76
N ARG A 163 39.85 12.28 -5.94
CA ARG A 163 40.83 12.35 -7.05
C ARG A 163 42.03 13.25 -6.73
N ALA A 164 41.80 14.39 -6.10
CA ALA A 164 42.85 15.33 -5.73
C ALA A 164 43.72 14.80 -4.58
N ASN A 165 43.12 14.09 -3.62
CA ASN A 165 43.80 13.46 -2.49
C ASN A 165 43.40 11.97 -2.39
N PRO A 166 44.09 11.07 -3.11
CA PRO A 166 43.77 9.63 -3.13
C PRO A 166 43.97 8.90 -1.79
N ASP A 167 44.67 9.51 -0.83
CA ASP A 167 44.96 8.96 0.49
C ASP A 167 44.06 9.54 1.60
N ASP A 168 43.09 10.41 1.26
CA ASP A 168 42.10 10.92 2.22
C ASP A 168 41.02 9.85 2.47
N GLY A 169 41.27 8.99 3.47
CA GLY A 169 40.36 7.90 3.85
C GLY A 169 38.95 8.38 4.24
N GLU A 170 38.84 9.55 4.87
CA GLU A 170 37.55 10.14 5.25
C GLU A 170 36.75 10.59 4.03
N ALA A 171 37.42 11.16 3.02
CA ALA A 171 36.77 11.49 1.75
C ALA A 171 36.27 10.22 1.03
N TRP A 172 37.04 9.12 1.05
CA TRP A 172 36.59 7.84 0.51
C TRP A 172 35.41 7.25 1.30
N SER A 173 35.43 7.34 2.62
CA SER A 173 34.34 6.89 3.49
C SER A 173 33.04 7.66 3.24
N MET A 174 33.14 8.99 3.10
CA MET A 174 31.99 9.83 2.76
C MET A 174 31.46 9.54 1.35
N LEU A 175 32.35 9.32 0.38
CA LEU A 175 31.96 8.94 -0.97
C LEU A 175 31.19 7.60 -0.98
N ALA A 176 31.71 6.62 -0.25
CA ALA A 176 31.09 5.29 -0.13
C ALA A 176 29.69 5.37 0.49
N ARG A 177 29.53 6.10 1.59
CA ARG A 177 28.24 6.36 2.24
C ARG A 177 27.26 7.09 1.30
N SER A 178 27.76 8.03 0.50
CA SER A 178 26.95 8.77 -0.47
C SER A 178 26.44 7.87 -1.60
N TYR A 179 27.28 7.00 -2.14
CA TYR A 179 26.85 6.01 -3.13
C TYR A 179 25.87 4.98 -2.54
N ALA A 180 26.12 4.51 -1.32
CA ALA A 180 25.22 3.57 -0.63
C ALA A 180 23.82 4.18 -0.42
N ALA A 181 23.73 5.46 -0.06
CA ALA A 181 22.46 6.17 0.11
C ALA A 181 21.63 6.29 -1.19
N MET A 182 22.27 6.18 -2.35
CA MET A 182 21.60 6.12 -3.66
C MET A 182 21.44 4.69 -4.19
N GLU A 183 21.75 3.69 -3.37
CA GLU A 183 21.74 2.28 -3.75
C GLU A 183 22.69 1.96 -4.93
N GLN A 184 23.71 2.80 -5.14
CA GLN A 184 24.78 2.59 -6.12
C GLN A 184 25.85 1.66 -5.54
N TRP A 185 25.44 0.43 -5.24
CA TRP A 185 26.25 -0.56 -4.53
C TRP A 185 27.60 -0.88 -5.22
N PRO A 186 27.71 -0.99 -6.56
CA PRO A 186 29.00 -1.23 -7.20
C PRO A 186 30.03 -0.13 -6.94
N GLN A 187 29.62 1.13 -6.96
CA GLN A 187 30.48 2.28 -6.68
C GLN A 187 30.76 2.41 -5.18
N ALA A 188 29.75 2.20 -4.35
CA ALA A 188 29.89 2.19 -2.90
C ALA A 188 30.92 1.16 -2.45
N LEU A 189 30.87 -0.06 -3.02
CA LEU A 189 31.80 -1.14 -2.70
C LEU A 189 33.26 -0.76 -2.97
N GLN A 190 33.54 -0.16 -4.14
CA GLN A 190 34.90 0.27 -4.48
C GLN A 190 35.40 1.38 -3.55
N ALA A 191 34.54 2.35 -3.23
CA ALA A 191 34.87 3.44 -2.33
C ALA A 191 35.08 2.93 -0.88
N TYR A 192 34.25 2.02 -0.39
CA TYR A 192 34.41 1.38 0.92
C TYR A 192 35.69 0.55 0.99
N GLU A 193 36.04 -0.19 -0.06
CA GLU A 193 37.28 -0.96 -0.10
C GLU A 193 38.51 -0.04 0.04
N ARG A 194 38.52 1.10 -0.65
CA ARG A 194 39.59 2.10 -0.52
C ARG A 194 39.58 2.76 0.85
N ALA A 195 38.42 3.13 1.38
CA ALA A 195 38.27 3.69 2.72
C ALA A 195 38.79 2.72 3.79
N ALA A 196 38.42 1.45 3.74
CA ALA A 196 38.83 0.43 4.71
C ALA A 196 40.35 0.16 4.70
N ARG A 197 41.02 0.31 3.55
CA ARG A 197 42.49 0.25 3.49
C ARG A 197 43.17 1.43 4.18
N LEU A 198 42.58 2.62 4.09
CA LEU A 198 43.14 3.86 4.65
C LEU A 198 42.74 4.06 6.11
N LEU A 199 41.58 3.53 6.50
CA LEU A 199 40.98 3.62 7.84
C LEU A 199 40.68 2.21 8.38
N PRO A 200 41.70 1.35 8.61
CA PRO A 200 41.47 -0.02 9.07
C PRO A 200 40.92 -0.09 10.50
N GLN A 201 40.99 1.00 11.27
CA GLN A 201 40.53 1.09 12.66
C GLN A 201 39.23 1.91 12.80
N ASP A 202 38.50 2.13 11.71
CA ASP A 202 37.20 2.79 11.73
C ASP A 202 36.09 1.75 11.60
N ALA A 203 35.38 1.50 12.70
CA ALA A 203 34.31 0.50 12.76
C ALA A 203 33.18 0.78 11.76
N SER A 204 32.82 2.05 11.56
CA SER A 204 31.74 2.44 10.64
C SER A 204 32.10 2.19 9.18
N VAL A 205 33.38 2.37 8.83
CA VAL A 205 33.91 2.03 7.51
C VAL A 205 33.91 0.51 7.30
N LEU A 206 34.35 -0.27 8.29
CA LEU A 206 34.37 -1.72 8.19
C LEU A 206 32.97 -2.32 8.10
N SER A 207 32.02 -1.84 8.92
CA SER A 207 30.62 -2.31 8.89
C SER A 207 29.90 -1.90 7.61
N GLY A 208 30.15 -0.68 7.10
CA GLY A 208 29.67 -0.25 5.78
C GLY A 208 30.25 -1.05 4.61
N TYR A 209 31.53 -1.43 4.69
CA TYR A 209 32.16 -2.27 3.68
C TYR A 209 31.60 -3.69 3.69
N ALA A 210 31.38 -4.26 4.88
CA ALA A 210 30.76 -5.56 5.06
C ALA A 210 29.35 -5.60 4.44
N GLU A 211 28.53 -4.58 4.67
CA GLU A 211 27.19 -4.45 4.10
C GLU A 211 27.25 -4.40 2.56
N ALA A 212 28.12 -3.57 2.00
CA ALA A 212 28.28 -3.47 0.56
C ALA A 212 28.69 -4.80 -0.09
N LEU A 213 29.59 -5.56 0.58
CA LEU A 213 29.97 -6.91 0.13
C LEU A 213 28.81 -7.89 0.21
N ALA A 214 28.05 -7.87 1.30
CA ALA A 214 26.90 -8.74 1.49
C ALA A 214 25.84 -8.49 0.40
N ILE A 215 25.53 -7.23 0.12
CA ILE A 215 24.56 -6.85 -0.93
C ILE A 215 25.06 -7.30 -2.30
N ALA A 216 26.33 -7.05 -2.63
CA ALA A 216 26.93 -7.52 -3.88
C ALA A 216 26.88 -9.06 -4.02
N ASN A 217 26.88 -9.78 -2.89
CA ASN A 217 26.78 -11.24 -2.82
C ASN A 217 25.38 -11.74 -2.44
N ARG A 218 24.31 -11.04 -2.84
CA ARG A 218 22.90 -11.43 -2.60
C ARG A 218 22.55 -11.67 -1.12
N PHE A 219 23.00 -10.76 -0.26
CA PHE A 219 22.79 -10.75 1.19
C PHE A 219 23.42 -11.93 1.94
N VAL A 220 24.43 -12.57 1.34
CA VAL A 220 25.21 -13.61 2.02
C VAL A 220 26.28 -12.96 2.90
N LEU A 221 26.16 -13.15 4.21
CA LEU A 221 27.08 -12.62 5.22
C LEU A 221 28.31 -13.51 5.47
N ALA A 222 28.25 -14.79 5.09
CA ALA A 222 29.32 -15.76 5.33
C ALA A 222 30.66 -15.33 4.68
N GLY A 223 31.77 -15.59 5.38
CA GLY A 223 33.12 -15.29 4.92
C GLY A 223 33.54 -13.85 5.21
N ARG A 224 34.10 -13.17 4.19
CA ARG A 224 34.70 -11.84 4.35
C ARG A 224 33.78 -10.76 4.97
N PRO A 225 32.47 -10.68 4.66
CA PRO A 225 31.60 -9.71 5.33
C PRO A 225 31.56 -9.90 6.84
N MET A 226 31.42 -11.14 7.33
CA MET A 226 31.39 -11.42 8.77
C MET A 226 32.74 -11.18 9.46
N GLU A 227 33.86 -11.40 8.78
CA GLU A 227 35.18 -11.01 9.30
C GLU A 227 35.26 -9.50 9.57
N LEU A 228 34.74 -8.68 8.65
CA LEU A 228 34.71 -7.22 8.79
C LEU A 228 33.74 -6.77 9.87
N VAL A 229 32.57 -7.40 9.98
CA VAL A 229 31.60 -7.17 11.06
C VAL A 229 32.25 -7.45 12.42
N GLN A 230 32.95 -8.57 12.55
CA GLN A 230 33.63 -8.93 13.80
C GLN A 230 34.74 -7.93 14.15
N GLN A 231 35.55 -7.50 13.19
CA GLN A 231 36.55 -6.46 13.39
C GLN A 231 35.92 -5.12 13.79
N ALA A 232 34.80 -4.73 13.15
CA ALA A 232 34.06 -3.53 13.51
C ALA A 232 33.59 -3.58 14.98
N LEU A 233 33.03 -4.72 15.42
CA LEU A 233 32.59 -4.92 16.80
C LEU A 233 33.74 -5.01 17.82
N GLU A 234 34.94 -5.41 17.40
CA GLU A 234 36.14 -5.36 18.24
C GLU A 234 36.63 -3.91 18.45
N ILE A 235 36.48 -3.05 17.46
CA ILE A 235 36.87 -1.63 17.51
C ILE A 235 35.80 -0.82 18.25
N ASP A 236 34.55 -0.93 17.80
CA ASP A 236 33.38 -0.29 18.39
C ASP A 236 32.29 -1.35 18.63
N PRO A 237 32.20 -1.85 19.88
CA PRO A 237 31.18 -2.82 20.25
C PRO A 237 29.74 -2.29 20.17
N ASP A 238 29.54 -0.97 20.01
CA ASP A 238 28.25 -0.29 19.89
C ASP A 238 27.94 0.14 18.44
N ASP A 239 28.74 -0.27 17.43
CA ASP A 239 28.41 -0.01 16.02
C ASP A 239 27.09 -0.71 15.65
N LEU A 240 26.03 0.10 15.52
CA LEU A 240 24.66 -0.38 15.31
C LEU A 240 24.52 -1.31 14.11
N LYS A 241 25.25 -1.03 13.02
CA LYS A 241 25.17 -1.82 11.80
C LYS A 241 25.89 -3.16 11.93
N ALA A 242 27.05 -3.17 12.55
CA ALA A 242 27.77 -4.40 12.83
C ALA A 242 26.97 -5.28 13.82
N LEU A 243 26.36 -4.69 14.84
CA LEU A 243 25.47 -5.40 15.78
C LEU A 243 24.27 -6.02 15.07
N GLU A 244 23.64 -5.28 14.17
CA GLU A 244 22.52 -5.74 13.36
C GLU A 244 22.92 -6.95 12.50
N MET A 245 24.01 -6.83 11.72
CA MET A 245 24.50 -7.90 10.85
C MET A 245 24.93 -9.15 11.63
N ALA A 246 25.61 -8.97 12.77
CA ALA A 246 26.03 -10.08 13.63
C ALA A 246 24.81 -10.78 14.26
N GLY A 247 23.83 -10.02 14.74
CA GLY A 247 22.58 -10.56 15.29
C GLY A 247 21.80 -11.36 14.25
N PHE A 248 21.63 -10.84 13.04
CA PHE A 248 20.96 -11.55 11.95
C PHE A 248 21.70 -12.82 11.52
N ASN A 249 23.04 -12.79 11.45
CA ASN A 249 23.80 -13.99 11.12
C ASN A 249 23.64 -15.07 12.19
N ALA A 250 23.74 -14.70 13.48
CA ALA A 250 23.55 -15.63 14.58
C ALA A 250 22.14 -16.25 14.58
N LEU A 251 21.09 -15.48 14.26
CA LEU A 251 19.74 -16.01 14.07
C LEU A 251 19.65 -17.03 12.93
N GLN A 252 20.32 -16.77 11.80
CA GLN A 252 20.34 -17.71 10.67
C GLN A 252 21.10 -19.00 10.98
N GLU A 253 22.16 -18.91 11.77
CA GLU A 253 22.96 -20.07 12.22
C GLU A 253 22.27 -20.86 13.35
N GLY A 254 21.18 -20.34 13.92
CA GLY A 254 20.49 -20.93 15.06
C GLY A 254 21.23 -20.75 16.39
N ASP A 255 22.25 -19.88 16.43
CA ASP A 255 22.93 -19.49 17.67
C ASP A 255 22.13 -18.37 18.36
N PHE A 256 21.01 -18.78 18.96
CA PHE A 256 20.09 -17.86 19.61
C PHE A 256 20.71 -17.16 20.83
N SER A 257 21.71 -17.77 21.46
CA SER A 257 22.46 -17.18 22.57
C SER A 257 23.21 -15.93 22.08
N ARG A 258 24.05 -16.07 21.06
CA ARG A 258 24.78 -14.94 20.48
C ARG A 258 23.84 -13.90 19.85
N ALA A 259 22.77 -14.35 19.19
CA ALA A 259 21.76 -13.46 18.65
C ALA A 259 21.15 -12.55 19.74
N SER A 260 20.77 -13.13 20.88
CA SER A 260 20.20 -12.37 21.99
C SER A 260 21.18 -11.34 22.56
N GLU A 261 22.48 -11.65 22.63
CA GLU A 261 23.50 -10.71 23.10
C GLU A 261 23.61 -9.48 22.18
N HIS A 262 23.71 -9.69 20.87
CA HIS A 262 23.79 -8.61 19.89
C HIS A 262 22.51 -7.76 19.87
N LEU A 263 21.33 -8.39 19.88
CA LEU A 263 20.04 -7.69 19.88
C LEU A 263 19.80 -6.90 21.16
N LYS A 264 20.22 -7.43 22.33
CA LYS A 264 20.13 -6.72 23.61
C LYS A 264 20.98 -5.46 23.60
N ARG A 265 22.19 -5.55 23.06
CA ARG A 265 23.08 -4.40 22.93
C ARG A 265 22.51 -3.36 21.98
N MET A 266 22.06 -3.80 20.80
CA MET A 266 21.40 -2.94 19.81
C MET A 266 20.17 -2.22 20.40
N HIS A 267 19.31 -2.93 21.13
CA HIS A 267 18.13 -2.36 21.78
C HIS A 267 18.49 -1.24 22.77
N GLY A 268 19.59 -1.41 23.53
CA GLY A 268 20.06 -0.41 24.48
C GLY A 268 20.53 0.91 23.85
N LEU A 269 20.84 0.89 22.56
CA LEU A 269 21.32 2.06 21.80
C LEU A 269 20.18 2.79 21.06
N LEU A 270 19.02 2.17 20.91
CA LEU A 270 17.88 2.74 20.20
C LEU A 270 16.99 3.59 21.13
N PRO A 271 16.33 4.65 20.61
CA PRO A 271 15.34 5.38 21.38
C PRO A 271 14.20 4.44 21.84
N PRO A 272 13.86 4.40 23.13
CA PRO A 272 12.92 3.41 23.68
C PRO A 272 11.55 3.37 23.00
N ASP A 273 11.04 4.54 22.60
CA ASP A 273 9.72 4.68 21.97
C ASP A 273 9.75 4.53 20.43
N SER A 274 10.91 4.20 19.85
CA SER A 274 11.02 4.04 18.40
C SER A 274 10.42 2.70 17.92
N PRO A 275 9.78 2.66 16.75
CA PRO A 275 9.34 1.39 16.14
C PRO A 275 10.48 0.39 15.94
N ALA A 276 11.70 0.89 15.70
CA ALA A 276 12.90 0.08 15.62
C ALA A 276 13.22 -0.63 16.95
N ALA A 277 13.20 0.10 18.07
CA ALA A 277 13.42 -0.49 19.40
C ALA A 277 12.38 -1.57 19.71
N GLN A 278 11.11 -1.34 19.39
CA GLN A 278 10.05 -2.37 19.57
C GLN A 278 10.30 -3.62 18.73
N SER A 279 10.77 -3.46 17.49
CA SER A 279 11.08 -4.57 16.58
C SER A 279 12.27 -5.39 17.08
N VAL A 280 13.34 -4.71 17.52
CA VAL A 280 14.52 -5.35 18.10
C VAL A 280 14.18 -6.06 19.42
N LEU A 281 13.32 -5.46 20.25
CA LEU A 281 12.85 -6.07 21.49
C LEU A 281 12.07 -7.37 21.25
N ALA A 282 11.21 -7.39 20.22
CA ALA A 282 10.49 -8.60 19.84
C ALA A 282 11.45 -9.71 19.37
N ALA A 283 12.43 -9.37 18.53
CA ALA A 283 13.46 -10.31 18.08
C ALA A 283 14.34 -10.81 19.24
N LEU A 284 14.72 -9.94 20.18
CA LEU A 284 15.46 -10.28 21.38
C LEU A 284 14.70 -11.29 22.24
N THR A 285 13.42 -11.01 22.50
CA THR A 285 12.56 -11.89 23.32
C THR A 285 12.46 -13.28 22.70
N GLU A 286 12.32 -13.36 21.38
CA GLU A 286 12.26 -14.63 20.66
C GLU A 286 13.61 -15.37 20.68
N ALA A 287 14.72 -14.66 20.49
CA ALA A 287 16.06 -15.24 20.59
C ALA A 287 16.33 -15.80 21.99
N GLU A 288 16.05 -15.04 23.06
CA GLU A 288 16.22 -15.51 24.44
C GLU A 288 15.37 -16.74 24.75
N ARG A 289 14.16 -16.81 24.19
CA ARG A 289 13.25 -17.94 24.34
C ARG A 289 13.80 -19.20 23.67
N LEU A 290 14.34 -19.07 22.46
CA LEU A 290 14.95 -20.16 21.70
C LEU A 290 16.31 -20.60 22.26
N ALA A 291 17.03 -19.69 22.94
CA ALA A 291 18.32 -19.99 23.59
C ALA A 291 18.18 -20.84 24.87
N ARG A 292 16.98 -20.93 25.46
CA ARG A 292 16.78 -21.72 26.68
C ARG A 292 16.89 -23.22 26.40
N PRO A 293 17.72 -23.97 27.15
CA PRO A 293 17.81 -25.42 27.01
C PRO A 293 16.44 -26.07 27.30
N GLY A 294 15.94 -26.88 26.37
CA GLY A 294 14.65 -27.59 26.52
C GLY A 294 13.45 -26.90 25.87
N VAL A 295 13.63 -25.75 25.20
CA VAL A 295 12.58 -25.06 24.43
C VAL A 295 12.78 -25.28 22.92
N SER A 296 12.87 -26.55 22.51
CA SER A 296 12.58 -26.92 21.11
C SER A 296 11.08 -26.87 20.90
N GLY A 297 10.55 -25.67 20.64
CA GLY A 297 9.13 -25.46 20.37
C GLY A 297 8.78 -23.98 20.41
N LEU A 298 8.20 -23.49 19.32
CA LEU A 298 7.61 -22.16 19.14
C LEU A 298 6.83 -21.69 20.38
N ALA A 299 7.14 -20.50 20.89
CA ALA A 299 6.29 -19.80 21.84
C ALA A 299 6.26 -18.31 21.47
N SER A 300 5.07 -17.86 21.08
CA SER A 300 4.73 -16.49 20.73
C SER A 300 4.91 -15.50 21.91
N PRO A 301 4.99 -14.18 21.66
CA PRO A 301 5.23 -13.16 22.69
C PRO A 301 4.09 -13.04 23.72
N PRO A 302 4.33 -12.43 24.90
CA PRO A 302 3.37 -12.41 25.99
C PRO A 302 2.20 -11.46 25.66
N SER A 303 0.99 -12.00 25.69
CA SER A 303 -0.25 -11.23 25.81
C SER A 303 -0.64 -11.18 27.28
N VAL A 304 -0.90 -9.98 27.78
CA VAL A 304 -1.38 -9.71 29.13
C VAL A 304 -2.84 -10.18 29.22
N ASP A 305 -3.06 -11.39 29.75
CA ASP A 305 -4.13 -11.69 30.70
C ASP A 305 -4.16 -13.19 31.01
N ASP A 306 -3.86 -13.49 32.28
CA ASP A 306 -3.81 -14.82 32.86
C ASP A 306 -5.22 -15.40 33.04
N ARG A 307 -5.60 -16.34 32.18
CA ARG A 307 -6.46 -17.47 32.54
C ARG A 307 -5.91 -18.73 31.87
N PRO A 308 -5.91 -19.90 32.56
CA PRO A 308 -5.15 -21.05 32.11
C PRO A 308 -5.78 -21.65 30.85
N ALA A 309 -5.21 -21.33 29.69
CA ALA A 309 -5.53 -22.00 28.45
C ALA A 309 -4.80 -23.34 28.41
N SER A 310 -5.50 -24.35 28.93
CA SER A 310 -5.38 -25.73 28.47
C SER A 310 -5.22 -25.76 26.95
N VAL A 311 -4.30 -26.59 26.45
CA VAL A 311 -4.13 -26.99 25.05
C VAL A 311 -5.50 -27.07 24.36
N ALA A 312 -5.81 -26.12 23.49
CA ALA A 312 -6.96 -26.22 22.60
C ALA A 312 -6.45 -26.80 21.27
N VAL A 313 -6.62 -28.11 21.14
CA VAL A 313 -6.74 -28.78 19.85
C VAL A 313 -7.77 -28.01 18.99
N GLY A 314 -7.43 -27.61 17.76
CA GLY A 314 -8.44 -27.54 16.69
C GLY A 314 -8.73 -26.21 15.99
N ALA A 315 -7.72 -25.47 15.48
CA ALA A 315 -7.95 -24.50 14.39
C ALA A 315 -7.83 -25.19 13.01
N THR A 316 -8.48 -26.34 12.84
CA THR A 316 -8.39 -27.18 11.65
C THR A 316 -9.70 -27.12 10.88
N ILE A 317 -9.64 -26.79 9.60
CA ILE A 317 -10.78 -26.91 8.70
C ILE A 317 -10.65 -28.23 7.92
N ARG A 318 -11.69 -29.07 7.99
CA ARG A 318 -11.75 -30.35 7.26
C ARG A 318 -12.89 -30.31 6.26
N GLY A 319 -12.65 -30.84 5.06
CA GLY A 319 -13.66 -30.82 4.00
C GLY A 319 -13.37 -31.75 2.85
N SER A 320 -14.21 -31.67 1.82
CA SER A 320 -14.05 -32.39 0.56
C SER A 320 -14.20 -31.45 -0.62
N VAL A 321 -13.32 -31.58 -1.61
CA VAL A 321 -13.43 -30.89 -2.90
C VAL A 321 -13.87 -31.90 -3.96
N ASP A 322 -14.87 -31.55 -4.75
CA ASP A 322 -15.28 -32.26 -5.96
C ASP A 322 -15.43 -31.26 -7.12
N VAL A 323 -15.47 -31.79 -8.34
CA VAL A 323 -15.66 -31.01 -9.58
C VAL A 323 -17.05 -31.29 -10.14
N ALA A 324 -17.72 -30.27 -10.67
CA ALA A 324 -18.99 -30.44 -11.35
C ALA A 324 -18.85 -31.43 -12.52
N SER A 325 -19.84 -32.32 -12.71
CA SER A 325 -19.80 -33.36 -13.74
C SER A 325 -19.55 -32.83 -15.16
N ALA A 326 -20.04 -31.62 -15.47
CA ALA A 326 -19.83 -30.92 -16.73
C ALA A 326 -18.36 -30.55 -17.01
N LEU A 327 -17.52 -30.44 -15.98
CA LEU A 327 -16.11 -30.05 -16.07
C LEU A 327 -15.15 -31.23 -15.94
N LYS A 328 -15.63 -32.43 -15.57
CA LYS A 328 -14.80 -33.63 -15.36
C LYS A 328 -14.13 -34.15 -16.64
N SER A 329 -14.74 -33.97 -17.80
CA SER A 329 -14.21 -34.42 -19.10
C SER A 329 -13.04 -33.58 -19.62
N GLY A 330 -12.79 -32.41 -19.04
CA GLY A 330 -11.73 -31.48 -19.43
C GLY A 330 -10.50 -31.47 -18.51
N LEU A 331 -10.43 -32.38 -17.52
CA LEU A 331 -9.34 -32.47 -16.56
C LEU A 331 -8.17 -33.28 -17.13
N ALA A 332 -6.97 -32.73 -17.14
CA ALA A 332 -5.77 -33.49 -17.43
C ALA A 332 -5.21 -34.08 -16.13
N GLY A 333 -4.62 -35.28 -16.20
CA GLY A 333 -3.98 -35.92 -15.03
C GLY A 333 -2.79 -35.14 -14.47
N THR A 334 -2.27 -34.19 -15.24
CA THR A 334 -1.18 -33.26 -14.87
C THR A 334 -1.67 -31.99 -14.16
N ASP A 335 -3.00 -31.77 -14.09
CA ASP A 335 -3.55 -30.57 -13.47
C ASP A 335 -3.30 -30.56 -11.96
N VAL A 336 -3.01 -29.38 -11.44
CA VAL A 336 -2.67 -29.18 -10.03
C VAL A 336 -3.85 -28.52 -9.32
N LEU A 337 -4.31 -29.14 -8.23
CA LEU A 337 -5.32 -28.61 -7.33
C LEU A 337 -4.65 -27.80 -6.21
N PHE A 338 -5.01 -26.54 -6.09
CA PHE A 338 -4.67 -25.67 -4.97
C PHE A 338 -5.91 -25.44 -4.13
N ILE A 339 -5.83 -25.67 -2.82
CA ILE A 339 -6.90 -25.37 -1.88
C ILE A 339 -6.33 -24.36 -0.89
N PHE A 340 -6.90 -23.17 -0.82
CA PHE A 340 -6.42 -22.11 0.05
C PHE A 340 -7.54 -21.39 0.79
N ALA A 341 -7.24 -20.92 1.99
CA ALA A 341 -8.08 -20.11 2.84
C ALA A 341 -7.66 -18.64 2.76
N ARG A 342 -8.61 -17.71 2.71
CA ARG A 342 -8.37 -16.26 2.76
C ARG A 342 -9.20 -15.61 3.84
N ALA A 343 -8.59 -14.73 4.63
CA ALA A 343 -9.29 -13.96 5.65
C ALA A 343 -10.20 -12.86 5.06
N ALA A 344 -9.86 -12.33 3.88
CA ALA A 344 -10.64 -11.31 3.17
C ALA A 344 -10.73 -11.64 1.67
N PRO A 345 -11.84 -11.28 0.99
CA PRO A 345 -11.95 -11.39 -0.47
C PRO A 345 -10.78 -10.67 -1.16
N GLY A 346 -10.05 -11.37 -2.03
CA GLY A 346 -8.89 -10.81 -2.74
C GLY A 346 -7.60 -10.66 -1.93
N GLY A 347 -7.61 -10.91 -0.61
CA GLY A 347 -6.42 -10.87 0.24
C GLY A 347 -5.46 -12.05 0.05
N PRO A 348 -4.23 -11.98 0.60
CA PRO A 348 -3.27 -13.08 0.56
C PRO A 348 -3.82 -14.32 1.30
N PRO A 349 -3.48 -15.54 0.84
CA PRO A 349 -3.94 -16.76 1.50
C PRO A 349 -3.29 -16.92 2.87
N VAL A 350 -4.09 -17.30 3.87
CA VAL A 350 -3.66 -17.56 5.25
C VAL A 350 -3.25 -19.02 5.46
N ALA A 351 -3.75 -19.93 4.62
CA ALA A 351 -3.33 -21.31 4.55
C ALA A 351 -3.52 -21.85 3.12
N ALA A 352 -2.62 -22.70 2.63
CA ALA A 352 -2.70 -23.28 1.30
C ALA A 352 -2.12 -24.71 1.25
N ILE A 353 -2.78 -25.61 0.53
CA ILE A 353 -2.28 -26.94 0.22
C ILE A 353 -2.33 -27.20 -1.29
N ARG A 354 -1.43 -28.07 -1.75
CA ARG A 354 -1.31 -28.50 -3.14
C ARG A 354 -1.58 -30.01 -3.25
N ALA A 355 -2.40 -30.40 -4.21
CA ALA A 355 -2.71 -31.79 -4.54
C ALA A 355 -2.78 -31.99 -6.06
N GLY A 356 -2.77 -33.24 -6.52
CA GLY A 356 -2.98 -33.57 -7.93
C GLY A 356 -4.47 -33.72 -8.26
N ALA A 357 -4.91 -33.23 -9.43
CA ALA A 357 -6.30 -33.28 -9.87
C ALA A 357 -6.85 -34.72 -10.00
N GLY A 358 -5.98 -35.70 -10.29
CA GLY A 358 -6.37 -37.12 -10.39
C GLY A 358 -6.83 -37.77 -9.08
N ARG A 359 -6.78 -37.06 -7.95
CA ARG A 359 -7.21 -37.55 -6.62
C ARG A 359 -8.60 -37.04 -6.20
N LEU A 360 -9.34 -36.41 -7.10
CA LEU A 360 -10.69 -35.92 -6.85
C LEU A 360 -11.73 -37.06 -6.89
N PRO A 361 -12.74 -37.09 -5.98
CA PRO A 361 -12.96 -36.14 -4.89
C PRO A 361 -11.93 -36.29 -3.77
N LEU A 362 -11.36 -35.16 -3.34
CA LEU A 362 -10.25 -35.12 -2.38
C LEU A 362 -10.76 -34.64 -1.02
N LYS A 363 -10.48 -35.41 0.03
CA LYS A 363 -10.62 -34.93 1.41
C LYS A 363 -9.40 -34.08 1.77
N PHE A 364 -9.64 -32.88 2.28
CA PHE A 364 -8.58 -31.95 2.66
C PHE A 364 -8.67 -31.58 4.13
N GLU A 365 -7.51 -31.22 4.67
CA GLU A 365 -7.32 -30.69 6.00
C GLU A 365 -6.45 -29.44 5.87
N LEU A 366 -6.96 -28.31 6.35
CA LEU A 366 -6.23 -27.05 6.43
C LEU A 366 -6.04 -26.73 7.91
N ASP A 367 -4.79 -26.70 8.34
CA ASP A 367 -4.37 -26.31 9.67
C ASP A 367 -3.29 -25.21 9.58
N ASP A 368 -2.79 -24.77 10.72
CA ASP A 368 -1.74 -23.75 10.77
C ASP A 368 -0.41 -24.21 10.15
N ARG A 369 -0.20 -25.52 9.92
CA ARG A 369 1.00 -26.05 9.23
C ARG A 369 0.95 -25.76 7.74
N ALA A 370 -0.24 -25.49 7.20
CA ALA A 370 -0.44 -25.05 5.83
C ALA A 370 -0.31 -23.52 5.67
N ALA A 371 0.03 -22.77 6.73
CA ALA A 371 0.23 -21.33 6.65
C ALA A 371 1.52 -20.97 5.90
N MET A 372 1.42 -20.08 4.90
CA MET A 372 2.58 -19.60 4.13
C MET A 372 3.38 -18.51 4.86
N ASN A 373 2.75 -17.83 5.82
CA ASN A 373 3.39 -16.82 6.67
C ASN A 373 3.04 -17.15 8.14
N PRO A 374 4.04 -17.42 9.01
CA PRO A 374 3.79 -17.72 10.43
C PRO A 374 3.04 -16.62 11.19
N GLY A 375 3.13 -15.36 10.73
CA GLY A 375 2.45 -14.20 11.33
C GLY A 375 0.99 -13.99 10.89
N ASN A 376 0.43 -14.84 10.03
CA ASN A 376 -0.95 -14.72 9.53
C ASN A 376 -1.57 -16.12 9.31
N ALA A 377 -1.62 -16.91 10.39
CA ALA A 377 -2.07 -18.30 10.37
C ALA A 377 -3.60 -18.44 10.43
N LEU A 378 -4.13 -19.62 10.08
CA LEU A 378 -5.56 -19.90 10.04
C LEU A 378 -6.23 -19.71 11.41
N SER A 379 -5.58 -20.11 12.49
CA SER A 379 -6.03 -19.96 13.89
C SER A 379 -6.27 -18.52 14.35
N GLN A 380 -5.68 -17.54 13.67
CA GLN A 380 -5.83 -16.12 14.02
C GLN A 380 -7.13 -15.51 13.47
N HIS A 381 -7.84 -16.24 12.60
CA HIS A 381 -9.09 -15.79 11.97
C HIS A 381 -10.29 -16.55 12.53
N ARG A 382 -11.43 -15.86 12.65
CA ARG A 382 -12.69 -16.51 13.06
C ARG A 382 -13.41 -17.17 11.88
N GLN A 383 -13.29 -16.55 10.71
CA GLN A 383 -13.92 -17.00 9.47
C GLN A 383 -12.97 -16.77 8.30
N VAL A 384 -13.06 -17.64 7.31
CA VAL A 384 -12.28 -17.57 6.07
C VAL A 384 -13.15 -17.92 4.87
N THR A 385 -12.71 -17.46 3.70
CA THR A 385 -13.20 -17.94 2.42
C THR A 385 -12.26 -19.02 1.92
N LEU A 386 -12.78 -20.22 1.72
CA LEU A 386 -12.04 -21.31 1.08
C LEU A 386 -12.21 -21.21 -0.43
N VAL A 387 -11.12 -21.43 -1.15
CA VAL A 387 -11.11 -21.47 -2.60
C VAL A 387 -10.33 -22.70 -3.04
N ALA A 388 -10.93 -23.49 -3.92
CA ALA A 388 -10.29 -24.59 -4.60
C ALA A 388 -10.09 -24.21 -6.07
N ARG A 389 -8.85 -24.24 -6.54
CA ARG A 389 -8.49 -23.91 -7.91
C ARG A 389 -7.74 -25.06 -8.57
N LEU A 390 -8.17 -25.44 -9.77
CA LEU A 390 -7.44 -26.33 -10.66
C LEU A 390 -6.68 -25.50 -11.68
N SER A 391 -5.35 -25.57 -11.61
CA SER A 391 -4.45 -24.89 -12.52
C SER A 391 -3.77 -25.86 -13.46
N ARG A 392 -3.86 -25.59 -14.77
CA ARG A 392 -3.14 -26.32 -15.81
C ARG A 392 -1.67 -25.92 -15.90
N SER A 393 -1.38 -24.67 -15.56
CA SER A 393 -0.01 -24.11 -15.60
C SER A 393 0.83 -24.49 -14.37
N GLY A 394 0.19 -25.05 -13.34
CA GLY A 394 0.85 -25.39 -12.08
C GLY A 394 1.15 -24.17 -11.19
N ASN A 395 0.69 -22.97 -11.58
CA ASN A 395 0.84 -21.77 -10.78
C ASN A 395 -0.32 -21.59 -9.79
N PRO A 396 -0.05 -21.13 -8.55
CA PRO A 396 -1.09 -20.89 -7.55
C PRO A 396 -1.90 -19.61 -7.82
N THR A 397 -1.38 -18.67 -8.62
CA THR A 397 -2.05 -17.43 -9.01
C THR A 397 -3.11 -17.69 -10.09
N ALA A 398 -4.22 -16.95 -10.05
CA ALA A 398 -5.32 -17.12 -11.00
C ALA A 398 -4.85 -16.87 -12.44
N GLN A 399 -5.14 -17.80 -13.35
CA GLN A 399 -4.89 -17.63 -14.79
C GLN A 399 -6.18 -17.82 -15.59
N PRO A 400 -6.30 -17.16 -16.76
CA PRO A 400 -7.41 -17.39 -17.68
C PRO A 400 -7.56 -18.87 -18.04
N GLY A 401 -8.78 -19.39 -17.91
CA GLY A 401 -9.10 -20.78 -18.22
C GLY A 401 -8.92 -21.79 -17.07
N ASP A 402 -8.39 -21.39 -15.91
CA ASP A 402 -8.38 -22.21 -14.69
C ASP A 402 -9.81 -22.48 -14.18
N LEU A 403 -10.02 -23.60 -13.50
CA LEU A 403 -11.31 -23.92 -12.88
C LEU A 403 -11.28 -23.58 -11.40
N GLU A 404 -12.34 -22.98 -10.87
CA GLU A 404 -12.41 -22.51 -9.49
C GLU A 404 -13.77 -22.82 -8.85
N GLY A 405 -13.73 -23.15 -7.56
CA GLY A 405 -14.88 -23.24 -6.67
C GLY A 405 -14.57 -22.55 -5.34
N SER A 406 -15.57 -22.02 -4.66
CA SER A 406 -15.35 -21.31 -3.38
C SER A 406 -16.48 -21.54 -2.38
N ALA A 407 -16.13 -21.45 -1.09
CA ALA A 407 -17.06 -21.45 0.02
C ALA A 407 -16.73 -20.25 0.93
N ALA A 408 -17.66 -19.30 1.04
CA ALA A 408 -17.51 -18.10 1.85
C ALA A 408 -17.94 -18.32 3.31
N ASN A 409 -17.44 -17.48 4.22
CA ASN A 409 -17.83 -17.44 5.64
C ASN A 409 -17.65 -18.77 6.39
N VAL A 410 -16.63 -19.54 6.06
CA VAL A 410 -16.33 -20.82 6.74
C VAL A 410 -15.67 -20.52 8.09
N ALA A 411 -16.27 -21.00 9.17
CA ALA A 411 -15.69 -20.88 10.50
C ALA A 411 -14.40 -21.70 10.63
N VAL A 412 -13.38 -21.13 11.26
CA VAL A 412 -12.14 -21.86 11.58
C VAL A 412 -12.46 -22.93 12.63
N GLY A 413 -12.11 -24.18 12.32
CA GLY A 413 -12.55 -25.37 13.08
C GLY A 413 -13.71 -26.15 12.46
N ALA A 414 -14.28 -25.69 11.33
CA ALA A 414 -15.37 -26.39 10.66
C ALA A 414 -14.94 -27.74 10.06
N SER A 415 -15.76 -28.77 10.27
CA SER A 415 -15.66 -30.07 9.60
C SER A 415 -16.72 -30.22 8.50
N ASP A 416 -16.50 -31.16 7.57
CA ASP A 416 -17.43 -31.51 6.48
C ASP A 416 -17.74 -30.37 5.50
N VAL A 417 -16.81 -29.42 5.33
CA VAL A 417 -16.95 -28.34 4.36
C VAL A 417 -16.89 -28.90 2.93
N LYS A 418 -17.88 -28.58 2.09
CA LYS A 418 -17.92 -29.03 0.70
C LYS A 418 -17.61 -27.87 -0.23
N ILE A 419 -16.62 -28.06 -1.11
CA ILE A 419 -16.32 -27.13 -2.18
C ILE A 419 -16.58 -27.84 -3.50
N LEU A 420 -17.45 -27.25 -4.32
CA LEU A 420 -17.71 -27.71 -5.69
C LEU A 420 -17.00 -26.77 -6.65
N ILE A 421 -16.13 -27.31 -7.50
CA ILE A 421 -15.50 -26.56 -8.59
C ILE A 421 -16.47 -26.57 -9.77
N ASP A 422 -17.07 -25.42 -10.04
CA ASP A 422 -18.15 -25.25 -11.03
C ASP A 422 -17.94 -24.08 -12.00
N ARG A 423 -16.97 -23.20 -11.74
CA ARG A 423 -16.69 -22.02 -12.56
C ARG A 423 -15.37 -22.16 -13.32
N ARG A 424 -15.34 -21.67 -14.56
CA ARG A 424 -14.11 -21.41 -15.32
C ARG A 424 -13.78 -19.94 -15.27
N LEU A 425 -12.53 -19.59 -14.96
CA LEU A 425 -12.07 -18.21 -14.95
C LEU A 425 -11.93 -17.69 -16.39
N PRO A 426 -12.40 -16.46 -16.67
CA PRO A 426 -12.40 -15.86 -17.99
C PRO A 426 -10.99 -15.55 -18.51
#